data_AF-A0A416ZL78-F1
#
_entry.id   AF-A0A416ZL78-F1
#
_cell.length_a   1.000
_cell.length_b   1.000
_cell.length_c   1.000
_cell.angle_alpha   90.00
_cell.angle_beta   90.00
_cell.angle_gamma   90.00
#
_symmetry.space_group_name_H-M   'P 1'
#
loop_
_entity.id
_entity.type
_entity.pdbx_description
1 polymer ?
#
loop_
_entity_poly.entity_id
_entity_poly.type
_entity_poly.pdbx_seq_one_letter_code
_entity_poly.pdbx_strand_id
1 'polypeptide(L)'
;MIALWAVLIASVSFGVYKNFTAIDMHTVHETETIQLRLHDTSGIENFVKNFAKSYYTWNNSKEAIEARTQAISGYLTKELQDLNVDTIRTDIPTSSTVTDVLVWSIEQSGTDTFSATYEVDQQIKEGEQTTSVKATYTVKVHVDADGNMVIVQNPTLAPAIEKSDYEPKTPEADNSVDADTINDATAFLETFFKLYPTATEKELAYYVSGNVLEPIDRDCLYSELVNPIFTKDGDNVKVKVAVKFIDNQTKATQVSQYELVLHKDSNWKIVG
;
A
#
# COMPACT_ATOMS: atom_id res chain seq x y z
N MET A 1 63.44 -20.11 -40.09
CA MET A 1 62.73 -20.91 -39.06
C MET A 1 62.24 -20.07 -37.87
N ILE A 2 62.90 -18.94 -37.51
CA ILE A 2 62.51 -18.07 -36.36
C ILE A 2 61.23 -17.26 -36.61
N ALA A 3 60.99 -16.79 -37.84
CA ALA A 3 59.81 -15.99 -38.17
C ALA A 3 58.47 -16.74 -37.97
N LEU A 4 58.46 -18.06 -38.21
CA LEU A 4 57.25 -18.88 -38.07
C LEU A 4 56.80 -18.99 -36.60
N TRP A 5 57.77 -19.07 -35.68
CA TRP A 5 57.52 -19.11 -34.23
C TRP A 5 57.03 -17.77 -33.69
N ALA A 6 57.53 -16.65 -34.23
CA ALA A 6 57.06 -15.31 -33.86
C ALA A 6 55.58 -15.09 -34.23
N VAL A 7 55.17 -15.56 -35.41
CA VAL A 7 53.77 -15.47 -35.87
C VAL A 7 52.85 -16.33 -34.99
N LEU A 8 53.29 -17.54 -34.62
CA LEU A 8 52.53 -18.42 -33.74
C LEU A 8 52.31 -17.80 -32.35
N ILE A 9 53.36 -17.22 -31.76
CA ILE A 9 53.27 -16.55 -30.46
C ILE A 9 52.29 -15.37 -30.56
N ALA A 10 52.40 -14.54 -31.60
CA ALA A 10 51.50 -13.41 -31.80
C ALA A 10 50.03 -13.83 -31.96
N SER A 11 49.74 -14.90 -32.69
CA SER A 11 48.36 -15.38 -32.88
C SER A 11 47.76 -15.95 -31.60
N VAL A 12 48.56 -16.69 -30.81
CA VAL A 12 48.11 -17.25 -29.52
C VAL A 12 47.89 -16.12 -28.52
N SER A 13 48.80 -15.13 -28.46
CA SER A 13 48.61 -13.94 -27.62
C SER A 13 47.36 -13.14 -27.99
N PHE A 14 47.07 -12.99 -29.28
CA PHE A 14 45.85 -12.30 -29.74
C PHE A 14 44.57 -13.10 -29.44
N GLY A 15 44.61 -14.43 -29.59
CA GLY A 15 43.49 -15.30 -29.22
C GLY A 15 43.18 -15.27 -27.72
N VAL A 16 44.22 -15.29 -26.89
CA VAL A 16 44.11 -15.15 -25.43
C VAL A 16 43.60 -13.75 -25.05
N TYR A 17 44.12 -12.69 -25.66
CA TYR A 17 43.62 -11.32 -25.45
C TYR A 17 42.13 -11.21 -25.80
N LYS A 18 41.71 -11.72 -26.96
CA LYS A 18 40.30 -11.77 -27.37
C LYS A 18 39.44 -12.54 -26.38
N ASN A 19 39.91 -13.67 -25.86
CA ASN A 19 39.19 -14.47 -24.87
C ASN A 19 39.06 -13.75 -23.51
N PHE A 20 40.09 -13.02 -23.07
CA PHE A 20 40.02 -12.20 -21.85
C PHE A 20 39.17 -10.93 -22.02
N THR A 21 39.14 -10.33 -23.21
CA THR A 21 38.21 -9.21 -23.50
C THR A 21 36.78 -9.68 -23.80
N ALA A 22 36.58 -10.98 -24.03
CA ALA A 22 35.27 -11.60 -24.20
C ALA A 22 34.72 -12.15 -22.88
N ILE A 23 35.33 -11.83 -21.73
CA ILE A 23 34.74 -12.07 -20.42
C ILE A 23 33.40 -11.33 -20.39
N ASP A 24 32.35 -12.14 -20.22
CA ASP A 24 30.96 -11.80 -20.03
C ASP A 24 30.78 -10.33 -19.62
N MET A 25 30.38 -9.53 -20.60
CA MET A 25 29.58 -8.35 -20.33
C MET A 25 28.22 -8.90 -19.87
N HIS A 26 28.19 -9.47 -18.67
CA HIS A 26 26.94 -9.59 -17.93
C HIS A 26 26.39 -8.19 -17.94
N THR A 27 25.29 -8.01 -18.66
CA THR A 27 24.38 -6.89 -18.51
C THR A 27 24.11 -6.78 -17.02
N VAL A 28 24.93 -5.98 -16.34
CA VAL A 28 24.53 -5.37 -15.10
C VAL A 28 23.40 -4.50 -15.58
N HIS A 29 22.17 -4.99 -15.41
CA HIS A 29 21.05 -4.08 -15.28
C HIS A 29 21.50 -3.16 -14.16
N GLU A 30 21.96 -1.99 -14.56
CA GLU A 30 22.07 -0.84 -13.70
C GLU A 30 20.62 -0.60 -13.29
N THR A 31 20.21 -1.27 -12.22
CA THR A 31 19.00 -0.94 -11.52
C THR A 31 19.30 0.45 -11.02
N GLU A 32 18.93 1.47 -11.81
CA GLU A 32 18.77 2.82 -11.33
C GLU A 32 17.91 2.66 -10.09
N THR A 33 18.57 2.70 -8.94
CA THR A 33 17.92 2.73 -7.66
C THR A 33 17.38 4.15 -7.64
N ILE A 34 16.20 4.33 -8.24
CA ILE A 34 15.48 5.60 -8.20
C ILE A 34 15.34 5.87 -6.71
N GLN A 35 16.21 6.74 -6.20
CA GLN A 35 16.04 7.29 -4.88
C GLN A 35 14.67 7.95 -4.95
N LEU A 36 13.69 7.34 -4.28
CA LEU A 36 12.40 7.94 -4.03
C LEU A 36 12.69 9.27 -3.34
N ARG A 37 12.77 10.35 -4.13
CA ARG A 37 12.51 11.68 -3.60
C ARG A 37 11.06 11.60 -3.18
N LEU A 38 10.84 11.43 -1.88
CA LEU A 38 9.56 11.64 -1.24
C LEU A 38 9.25 13.14 -1.38
N HIS A 39 8.81 13.53 -2.57
CA HIS A 39 8.04 14.75 -2.71
C HIS A 39 6.72 14.51 -2.00
N ASP A 40 6.33 15.44 -1.14
CA ASP A 40 4.97 15.47 -0.63
C ASP A 40 4.02 15.66 -1.81
N THR A 41 3.43 14.56 -2.27
CA THR A 41 2.50 14.52 -3.40
C THR A 41 1.05 14.69 -2.96
N SER A 42 0.79 14.90 -1.67
CA SER A 42 -0.58 15.01 -1.13
C SER A 42 -1.37 16.17 -1.77
N GLY A 43 -0.68 17.26 -2.13
CA GLY A 43 -1.29 18.37 -2.87
C GLY A 43 -1.77 17.93 -4.26
N ILE A 44 -0.92 17.22 -5.01
CA ILE A 44 -1.24 16.68 -6.34
C ILE A 44 -2.37 15.65 -6.24
N GLU A 45 -2.33 14.79 -5.22
CA GLU A 45 -3.37 13.79 -4.95
C GLU A 45 -4.75 14.45 -4.78
N ASN A 46 -4.84 15.46 -3.91
CA ASN A 46 -6.07 16.18 -3.67
C ASN A 46 -6.54 16.96 -4.90
N PHE A 47 -5.61 17.57 -5.64
CA PHE A 47 -5.91 18.26 -6.90
C PHE A 47 -6.54 17.31 -7.93
N VAL A 48 -5.94 16.12 -8.13
CA VAL A 48 -6.44 15.09 -9.06
C VAL A 48 -7.79 14.54 -8.58
N LYS A 49 -7.96 14.27 -7.28
CA LYS A 49 -9.25 13.82 -6.72
C LYS A 49 -10.37 14.80 -7.00
N ASN A 50 -10.12 16.09 -6.77
CA ASN A 50 -11.13 17.14 -7.00
C ASN A 50 -11.42 17.32 -8.49
N PHE A 51 -10.39 17.32 -9.33
CA PHE A 51 -10.56 17.33 -10.79
C PHE A 51 -11.42 16.15 -11.26
N ALA A 52 -11.08 14.91 -10.85
CA ALA A 52 -11.82 13.72 -11.24
C ALA A 52 -13.30 13.79 -10.79
N LYS A 53 -13.58 14.23 -9.55
CA LYS A 53 -14.95 14.44 -9.08
C LYS A 53 -15.75 15.36 -10.01
N SER A 54 -15.18 16.51 -10.39
CA SER A 54 -15.82 17.44 -11.32
C SER A 54 -15.91 16.91 -12.76
N TYR A 55 -14.88 16.18 -13.22
CA TYR A 55 -14.81 15.67 -14.58
C TYR A 55 -15.81 14.54 -14.84
N TYR A 56 -15.95 13.59 -13.89
CA TYR A 56 -16.81 12.41 -14.07
C TYR A 56 -18.22 12.57 -13.49
N THR A 57 -18.51 13.66 -12.77
CA THR A 57 -19.88 14.02 -12.36
C THR A 57 -20.53 14.90 -13.41
N TRP A 58 -21.62 14.43 -14.02
CA TRP A 58 -22.32 15.17 -15.07
C TRP A 58 -23.79 14.77 -15.17
N ASN A 59 -24.61 15.69 -15.68
CA ASN A 59 -25.99 15.47 -16.06
C ASN A 59 -26.23 16.11 -17.43
N ASN A 60 -27.30 15.74 -18.12
CA ASN A 60 -27.60 16.13 -19.49
C ASN A 60 -28.44 17.43 -19.59
N SER A 61 -28.80 18.07 -18.47
CA SER A 61 -29.44 19.39 -18.53
C SER A 61 -28.42 20.46 -18.93
N LYS A 62 -28.88 21.47 -19.67
CA LYS A 62 -28.01 22.55 -20.17
C LYS A 62 -27.27 23.25 -19.03
N GLU A 63 -27.97 23.53 -17.93
CA GLU A 63 -27.42 24.19 -16.75
C GLU A 63 -26.34 23.33 -16.08
N ALA A 64 -26.55 22.01 -16.02
CA ALA A 64 -25.57 21.09 -15.43
C ALA A 64 -24.32 20.93 -16.31
N ILE A 65 -24.49 20.94 -17.64
CA ILE A 65 -23.38 20.91 -18.59
C ILE A 65 -22.55 22.20 -18.45
N GLU A 66 -23.19 23.37 -18.42
CA GLU A 66 -22.50 24.66 -18.23
C GLU A 66 -21.76 24.73 -16.89
N ALA A 67 -22.42 24.29 -15.80
CA ALA A 67 -21.81 24.23 -14.47
C ALA A 67 -20.59 23.30 -14.43
N ARG A 68 -20.68 22.12 -15.05
CA ARG A 68 -19.54 21.20 -15.17
C ARG A 68 -18.41 21.82 -15.96
N THR A 69 -18.70 22.40 -17.13
CA THR A 69 -17.69 23.05 -17.99
C THR A 69 -16.94 24.13 -17.22
N GLN A 70 -17.66 24.96 -16.45
CA GLN A 70 -17.03 25.95 -15.58
C GLN A 70 -16.19 25.30 -14.47
N ALA A 71 -16.70 24.26 -13.80
CA ALA A 71 -15.98 23.57 -12.74
C ALA A 71 -14.66 22.95 -13.22
N ILE A 72 -14.65 22.28 -14.38
CA ILE A 72 -13.43 21.66 -14.90
C ILE A 72 -12.46 22.68 -15.52
N SER A 73 -12.93 23.85 -15.96
CA SER A 73 -12.08 24.89 -16.55
C SER A 73 -10.98 25.40 -15.60
N GLY A 74 -11.24 25.37 -14.30
CA GLY A 74 -10.25 25.75 -13.27
C GLY A 74 -9.09 24.77 -13.13
N TYR A 75 -9.18 23.58 -13.73
CA TYR A 75 -8.13 22.56 -13.67
C TYR A 75 -7.38 22.40 -14.99
N LEU A 76 -8.00 22.73 -16.12
CA LEU A 76 -7.51 22.39 -17.46
C LEU A 76 -6.77 23.57 -18.11
N THR A 77 -5.71 23.28 -18.88
CA THR A 77 -5.15 24.26 -19.83
C THR A 77 -6.20 24.70 -20.86
N LYS A 78 -5.99 25.85 -21.51
CA LYS A 78 -6.95 26.38 -22.49
C LYS A 78 -7.21 25.40 -23.65
N GLU A 79 -6.16 24.75 -24.13
CA GLU A 79 -6.27 23.70 -25.15
C GLU A 79 -7.15 22.53 -24.69
N LEU A 80 -6.97 22.05 -23.46
CA LEU A 80 -7.79 20.97 -22.92
C LEU A 80 -9.24 21.42 -22.64
N GLN A 81 -9.48 22.69 -22.29
CA GLN A 81 -10.84 23.20 -22.18
C GLN A 81 -11.56 23.13 -23.52
N ASP A 82 -10.90 23.55 -24.60
CA ASP A 82 -11.47 23.53 -25.96
C ASP A 82 -11.73 22.10 -26.44
N LEU A 83 -10.87 21.13 -26.08
CA LEU A 83 -11.09 19.70 -26.35
C LEU A 83 -12.27 19.09 -25.59
N ASN A 84 -12.73 19.70 -24.50
CA ASN A 84 -13.76 19.13 -23.61
C ASN A 84 -15.17 19.71 -23.79
N VAL A 85 -15.36 20.73 -24.64
CA VAL A 85 -16.63 21.49 -24.76
C VAL A 85 -17.84 20.61 -25.06
N ASP A 86 -17.74 19.70 -26.02
CA ASP A 86 -18.87 18.89 -26.51
C ASP A 86 -18.83 17.43 -26.02
N THR A 87 -18.19 17.19 -24.87
CA THR A 87 -18.03 15.83 -24.33
C THR A 87 -19.31 15.26 -23.71
N ILE A 88 -20.22 16.12 -23.25
CA ILE A 88 -21.54 15.76 -22.72
C ILE A 88 -22.61 16.48 -23.55
N ARG A 89 -23.62 15.76 -24.00
CA ARG A 89 -24.69 16.28 -24.85
C ARG A 89 -26.06 16.14 -24.19
N THR A 90 -26.97 17.04 -24.50
CA THR A 90 -28.34 17.06 -23.95
C THR A 90 -29.21 15.89 -24.42
N ASP A 91 -28.82 15.20 -25.49
CA ASP A 91 -29.54 14.05 -26.05
C ASP A 91 -29.12 12.70 -25.42
N ILE A 92 -28.08 12.68 -24.58
CA ILE A 92 -27.63 11.46 -23.90
C ILE A 92 -28.62 11.13 -22.76
N PRO A 93 -29.19 9.91 -22.69
CA PRO A 93 -30.23 9.57 -21.72
C PRO A 93 -29.70 9.25 -20.31
N THR A 94 -28.38 9.36 -20.11
CA THR A 94 -27.71 9.00 -18.87
C THR A 94 -27.21 10.21 -18.10
N SER A 95 -26.86 9.99 -16.83
CA SER A 95 -26.12 10.92 -15.98
C SER A 95 -25.15 10.14 -15.11
N SER A 96 -24.16 10.82 -14.56
CA SER A 96 -23.11 10.20 -13.74
C SER A 96 -22.87 10.99 -12.47
N THR A 97 -22.78 10.27 -11.34
CA THR A 97 -22.37 10.82 -10.04
C THR A 97 -21.15 10.05 -9.54
N VAL A 98 -20.07 10.74 -9.22
CA VAL A 98 -18.88 10.13 -8.61
C VAL A 98 -19.18 9.81 -7.14
N THR A 99 -18.97 8.56 -6.74
CA THR A 99 -19.10 8.11 -5.35
C THR A 99 -17.78 8.08 -4.61
N ASP A 100 -16.69 7.73 -5.30
CA ASP A 100 -15.35 7.72 -4.72
C ASP A 100 -14.26 7.96 -5.78
N VAL A 101 -13.11 8.47 -5.33
CA VAL A 101 -11.90 8.59 -6.16
C VAL A 101 -10.69 8.15 -5.35
N LEU A 102 -10.00 7.13 -5.83
CA LEU A 102 -8.76 6.62 -5.25
C LEU A 102 -7.60 7.02 -6.15
N VAL A 103 -6.55 7.61 -5.58
CA VAL A 103 -5.30 7.87 -6.31
C VAL A 103 -4.30 6.82 -5.86
N TRP A 104 -3.87 5.99 -6.82
CA TRP A 104 -3.02 4.83 -6.57
C TRP A 104 -1.53 5.18 -6.61
N SER A 105 -1.14 6.05 -7.53
CA SER A 105 0.25 6.49 -7.64
C SER A 105 0.36 7.90 -8.20
N ILE A 106 1.44 8.58 -7.80
CA ILE A 106 1.88 9.85 -8.37
C ILE A 106 3.36 9.70 -8.68
N GLU A 107 3.70 9.76 -9.96
CA GLU A 107 5.05 9.54 -10.47
C GLU A 107 5.53 10.79 -11.20
N GLN A 108 6.72 11.26 -10.86
CA GLN A 108 7.31 12.40 -11.56
C GLN A 108 7.67 11.98 -13.00
N SER A 109 7.14 12.70 -13.98
CA SER A 109 7.28 12.46 -15.43
C SER A 109 7.84 13.71 -16.11
N GLY A 110 9.04 14.13 -15.70
CA GLY A 110 9.70 15.36 -16.12
C GLY A 110 10.14 16.22 -14.94
N THR A 111 10.62 17.45 -15.18
CA THR A 111 11.06 18.34 -14.09
C THR A 111 9.89 18.74 -13.19
N ASP A 112 8.81 19.22 -13.81
CA ASP A 112 7.68 19.88 -13.12
C ASP A 112 6.34 19.22 -13.49
N THR A 113 6.39 17.97 -13.95
CA THR A 113 5.22 17.24 -14.45
C THR A 113 5.13 15.91 -13.74
N PHE A 114 3.91 15.54 -13.37
CA PHE A 114 3.59 14.31 -12.65
C PHE A 114 2.50 13.55 -13.39
N SER A 115 2.63 12.23 -13.43
CA SER A 115 1.60 11.31 -13.87
C SER A 115 0.88 10.76 -12.64
N ALA A 116 -0.42 10.96 -12.56
CA ALA A 116 -1.25 10.40 -11.50
C ALA A 116 -2.11 9.27 -12.05
N THR A 117 -2.05 8.10 -11.42
CA THR A 117 -2.92 6.96 -11.69
C THR A 117 -4.04 6.94 -10.66
N TYR A 118 -5.29 6.96 -11.09
CA TYR A 118 -6.44 7.02 -10.21
C TYR A 118 -7.62 6.17 -10.70
N GLU A 119 -8.44 5.71 -9.78
CA GLU A 119 -9.70 4.99 -10.02
C GLU A 119 -10.89 5.88 -9.64
N VAL A 120 -11.94 5.83 -10.45
CA VAL A 120 -13.19 6.55 -10.21
C VAL A 120 -14.33 5.54 -10.11
N ASP A 121 -15.05 5.59 -8.99
CA ASP A 121 -16.30 4.87 -8.79
C ASP A 121 -17.47 5.81 -9.08
N GLN A 122 -18.37 5.37 -9.96
CA GLN A 122 -19.48 6.18 -10.45
C GLN A 122 -20.80 5.42 -10.35
N GLN A 123 -21.86 6.16 -10.02
CA GLN A 123 -23.23 5.73 -10.25
C GLN A 123 -23.74 6.35 -11.55
N ILE A 124 -24.03 5.50 -12.53
CA ILE A 124 -24.64 5.88 -13.79
C ILE A 124 -26.14 5.66 -13.68
N LYS A 125 -26.92 6.70 -14.00
CA LYS A 125 -28.39 6.64 -14.00
C LYS A 125 -28.93 6.78 -15.42
N GLU A 126 -29.80 5.87 -15.82
CA GLU A 126 -30.57 5.89 -17.07
C GLU A 126 -32.05 5.67 -16.75
N GLY A 127 -32.88 6.72 -16.87
CA GLY A 127 -34.26 6.66 -16.39
C GLY A 127 -34.35 6.32 -14.90
N GLU A 128 -35.01 5.21 -14.56
CA GLU A 128 -35.11 4.70 -13.18
C GLU A 128 -33.95 3.76 -12.81
N GLN A 129 -33.17 3.27 -13.78
CA GLN A 129 -32.08 2.33 -13.54
C GLN A 129 -30.84 3.07 -13.03
N THR A 130 -30.16 2.45 -12.06
CA THR A 130 -28.87 2.92 -11.55
C THR A 130 -27.88 1.77 -11.55
N THR A 131 -26.71 1.97 -12.16
CA THR A 131 -25.62 0.98 -12.24
C THR A 131 -24.34 1.58 -11.69
N SER A 132 -23.60 0.79 -10.91
CA SER A 132 -22.26 1.18 -10.45
C SER A 132 -21.21 0.75 -11.46
N VAL A 133 -20.35 1.68 -11.86
CA VAL A 133 -19.21 1.41 -12.75
C VAL A 133 -17.93 1.92 -12.10
N LYS A 134 -16.82 1.28 -12.43
CA LYS A 134 -15.48 1.71 -12.02
C LYS A 134 -14.52 1.66 -13.19
N ALA A 135 -13.60 2.61 -13.23
CA ALA A 135 -12.56 2.65 -14.25
C ALA A 135 -11.30 3.36 -13.71
N THR A 136 -10.15 2.90 -14.20
CA THR A 136 -8.84 3.45 -13.86
C THR A 136 -8.32 4.31 -15.00
N TYR A 137 -7.66 5.40 -14.65
CA TYR A 137 -7.14 6.38 -15.59
C TYR A 137 -5.77 6.88 -15.16
N THR A 138 -5.02 7.39 -16.13
CA THR A 138 -3.83 8.23 -15.90
C THR A 138 -4.10 9.66 -16.38
N VAL A 139 -3.61 10.65 -15.65
CA VAL A 139 -3.64 12.07 -16.01
C VAL A 139 -2.29 12.72 -15.78
N LYS A 140 -1.92 13.75 -16.56
CA LYS A 140 -0.70 14.52 -16.29
C LYS A 140 -1.00 15.88 -15.68
N VAL A 141 -0.28 16.20 -14.62
CA VAL A 141 -0.36 17.44 -13.86
C VAL A 141 0.98 18.16 -13.99
N HIS A 142 0.96 19.43 -14.35
CA HIS A 142 2.12 20.31 -14.21
C HIS A 142 1.99 21.08 -12.89
N VAL A 143 3.11 21.25 -12.19
CA VAL A 143 3.22 22.02 -10.94
C VAL A 143 4.24 23.12 -11.13
N ASP A 144 3.85 24.38 -11.01
CA ASP A 144 4.78 25.50 -11.17
C ASP A 144 5.64 25.74 -9.91
N ALA A 145 6.55 26.72 -9.99
CA ALA A 145 7.47 27.07 -8.90
C ALA A 145 6.77 27.58 -7.63
N ASP A 146 5.53 28.08 -7.75
CA ASP A 146 4.71 28.55 -6.63
C ASP A 146 3.81 27.43 -6.06
N GLY A 147 3.86 26.23 -6.66
CA GLY A 147 3.05 25.08 -6.27
C GLY A 147 1.65 25.07 -6.88
N ASN A 148 1.35 25.95 -7.84
CA ASN A 148 0.07 25.92 -8.55
C ASN A 148 0.06 24.76 -9.54
N MET A 149 -1.12 24.17 -9.75
CA MET A 149 -1.27 22.94 -10.50
C MET A 149 -2.23 23.12 -11.67
N VAL A 150 -1.92 22.46 -12.78
CA VAL A 150 -2.79 22.42 -13.97
C VAL A 150 -2.71 21.05 -14.64
N ILE A 151 -3.84 20.54 -15.11
CA ILE A 151 -3.92 19.35 -15.93
C ILE A 151 -3.42 19.70 -17.33
N VAL A 152 -2.36 19.01 -17.77
CA VAL A 152 -1.71 19.20 -19.08
C VAL A 152 -1.97 18.05 -20.05
N GLN A 153 -2.59 16.96 -19.59
CA GLN A 153 -3.09 15.88 -20.43
C GLN A 153 -4.43 15.39 -19.87
N ASN A 154 -5.46 15.26 -20.72
CA ASN A 154 -6.75 14.68 -20.32
C ASN A 154 -6.60 13.23 -19.78
N PRO A 155 -7.56 12.75 -18.98
CA PRO A 155 -7.61 11.36 -18.55
C PRO A 155 -7.48 10.36 -19.69
N THR A 156 -6.62 9.37 -19.51
CA THR A 156 -6.41 8.25 -20.44
C THR A 156 -6.72 6.94 -19.73
N LEU A 157 -7.47 6.03 -20.37
CA LEU A 157 -7.81 4.73 -19.78
C LEU A 157 -6.56 3.95 -19.40
N ALA A 158 -6.59 3.34 -18.21
CA ALA A 158 -5.51 2.53 -17.67
C ALA A 158 -6.06 1.16 -17.20
N PRO A 159 -5.18 0.14 -17.08
CA PRO A 159 -5.55 -1.14 -16.47
C PRO A 159 -6.09 -0.96 -15.05
N ALA A 160 -7.02 -1.82 -14.65
CA ALA A 160 -7.51 -1.86 -13.27
C ALA A 160 -6.40 -2.28 -12.30
N ILE A 161 -6.45 -1.76 -11.07
CA ILE A 161 -5.53 -2.17 -10.02
C ILE A 161 -6.04 -3.46 -9.38
N GLU A 162 -5.19 -4.48 -9.38
CA GLU A 162 -5.50 -5.80 -8.82
C GLU A 162 -4.89 -5.98 -7.43
N LYS A 163 -5.58 -6.77 -6.61
CA LYS A 163 -5.04 -7.19 -5.31
C LYS A 163 -3.97 -8.25 -5.53
N SER A 164 -2.93 -8.22 -4.70
CA SER A 164 -1.95 -9.29 -4.66
C SER A 164 -2.61 -10.60 -4.21
N ASP A 165 -2.20 -11.71 -4.83
CA ASP A 165 -2.53 -13.08 -4.47
C ASP A 165 -1.55 -13.69 -3.44
N TYR A 166 -0.70 -12.85 -2.82
CA TYR A 166 0.30 -13.30 -1.86
C TYR A 166 -0.34 -13.94 -0.63
N GLU A 167 -0.01 -15.22 -0.43
CA GLU A 167 -0.36 -15.96 0.79
C GLU A 167 0.94 -16.34 1.53
N PRO A 168 1.16 -15.82 2.76
CA PRO A 168 2.33 -16.18 3.54
C PRO A 168 2.23 -17.64 4.02
N LYS A 169 3.37 -18.31 4.15
CA LYS A 169 3.41 -19.65 4.75
C LYS A 169 3.03 -19.59 6.23
N THR A 170 2.15 -20.48 6.66
CA THR A 170 1.81 -20.66 8.07
C THR A 170 3.03 -21.14 8.85
N PRO A 171 3.46 -20.43 9.90
CA PRO A 171 4.49 -20.92 10.81
C PRO A 171 4.04 -22.24 11.45
N GLU A 172 4.94 -23.20 11.60
CA GLU A 172 4.66 -24.48 12.26
C GLU A 172 5.34 -24.53 13.64
N ALA A 173 4.75 -25.28 14.57
CA ALA A 173 5.39 -25.58 15.84
C ALA A 173 6.60 -26.49 15.59
N ASP A 174 7.76 -26.11 16.13
CA ASP A 174 9.01 -26.84 15.96
C ASP A 174 9.30 -27.82 17.12
N ASN A 175 8.38 -27.93 18.09
CA ASN A 175 8.50 -28.72 19.31
C ASN A 175 9.72 -28.36 20.18
N SER A 176 10.23 -27.13 20.06
CA SER A 176 11.39 -26.66 20.84
C SER A 176 11.08 -26.28 22.28
N VAL A 177 9.80 -26.15 22.63
CA VAL A 177 9.29 -25.80 23.97
C VAL A 177 8.51 -26.99 24.52
N ASP A 178 8.76 -27.38 25.77
CA ASP A 178 8.07 -28.50 26.40
C ASP A 178 6.62 -28.17 26.76
N ALA A 179 5.80 -29.22 26.92
CA ALA A 179 4.36 -29.08 27.14
C ALA A 179 4.00 -28.35 28.45
N ASP A 180 4.79 -28.52 29.51
CA ASP A 180 4.52 -27.87 30.80
C ASP A 180 4.77 -26.36 30.68
N THR A 181 5.86 -25.96 30.03
CA THR A 181 6.15 -24.56 29.71
C THR A 181 5.08 -23.95 28.80
N ILE A 182 4.61 -24.69 27.77
CA ILE A 182 3.53 -24.23 26.88
C ILE A 182 2.23 -23.98 27.64
N ASN A 183 1.82 -24.92 28.50
CA ASN A 183 0.58 -24.80 29.27
C ASN A 183 0.64 -23.62 30.24
N ASP A 184 1.77 -23.45 30.92
CA ASP A 184 1.98 -22.37 31.87
C ASP A 184 2.03 -20.98 31.19
N ALA A 185 2.74 -20.89 30.05
CA ALA A 185 2.76 -19.67 29.22
C ALA A 185 1.37 -19.33 28.67
N THR A 186 0.59 -20.34 28.26
CA THR A 186 -0.79 -20.15 27.79
C THR A 186 -1.67 -19.58 28.90
N ALA A 187 -1.63 -20.15 30.11
CA ALA A 187 -2.40 -19.66 31.25
C ALA A 187 -2.03 -18.21 31.63
N PHE A 188 -0.73 -17.88 31.56
CA PHE A 188 -0.26 -16.51 31.72
C PHE A 188 -0.88 -15.57 30.67
N LEU A 189 -0.81 -15.93 29.38
CA LEU A 189 -1.36 -15.12 28.29
C LEU A 189 -2.88 -14.93 28.42
N GLU A 190 -3.63 -15.98 28.76
CA GLU A 190 -5.09 -15.85 28.98
C GLU A 190 -5.42 -14.88 30.11
N THR A 191 -4.63 -14.92 31.19
CA THR A 191 -4.80 -14.00 32.33
C THR A 191 -4.45 -12.58 31.91
N PHE A 192 -3.31 -12.42 31.23
CA PHE A 192 -2.86 -11.13 30.72
C PHE A 192 -3.90 -10.50 29.78
N PHE A 193 -4.39 -11.24 28.78
CA PHE A 193 -5.31 -10.69 27.79
C PHE A 193 -6.72 -10.45 28.34
N LYS A 194 -7.13 -11.06 29.46
CA LYS A 194 -8.35 -10.64 30.18
C LYS A 194 -8.22 -9.25 30.80
N LEU A 195 -7.02 -8.90 31.25
CA LEU A 195 -6.71 -7.61 31.88
C LEU A 195 -6.36 -6.53 30.84
N TYR A 196 -5.58 -6.90 29.82
CA TYR A 196 -4.92 -5.99 28.88
C TYR A 196 -5.82 -4.91 28.28
N PRO A 197 -7.08 -5.19 27.86
CA PRO A 197 -7.91 -4.18 27.21
C PRO A 197 -8.16 -2.91 28.02
N THR A 198 -8.25 -3.05 29.34
CA THR A 198 -8.56 -1.95 30.26
C THR A 198 -7.43 -1.63 31.23
N ALA A 199 -6.27 -2.26 31.05
CA ALA A 199 -5.14 -2.13 31.96
C ALA A 199 -4.52 -0.73 31.86
N THR A 200 -4.28 -0.11 33.01
CA THR A 200 -3.46 1.09 33.11
C THR A 200 -1.97 0.74 32.95
N GLU A 201 -1.13 1.73 32.64
CA GLU A 201 0.33 1.57 32.57
C GLU A 201 0.91 0.94 33.86
N LYS A 202 0.36 1.32 35.02
CA LYS A 202 0.76 0.77 36.32
C LYS A 202 0.42 -0.71 36.47
N GLU A 203 -0.72 -1.13 35.96
CA GLU A 203 -1.13 -2.55 35.99
C GLU A 203 -0.32 -3.36 34.97
N LEU A 204 -0.01 -2.80 33.81
CA LEU A 204 0.83 -3.44 32.81
C LEU A 204 2.26 -3.68 33.27
N ALA A 205 2.85 -2.78 34.06
CA ALA A 205 4.24 -2.91 34.54
C ALA A 205 4.52 -4.23 35.31
N TYR A 206 3.48 -4.92 35.80
CA TYR A 206 3.61 -6.24 36.41
C TYR A 206 3.78 -7.37 35.39
N TYR A 207 3.21 -7.23 34.20
CA TYR A 207 3.14 -8.26 33.15
C TYR A 207 4.06 -7.97 31.95
N VAL A 208 4.37 -6.70 31.72
CA VAL A 208 5.09 -6.20 30.54
C VAL A 208 6.33 -5.46 30.99
N SER A 209 7.45 -5.72 30.31
CA SER A 209 8.72 -5.02 30.58
C SER A 209 8.85 -3.81 29.66
N GLY A 210 9.16 -2.65 30.26
CA GLY A 210 9.24 -1.39 29.52
C GLY A 210 7.91 -1.08 28.81
N ASN A 211 8.00 -0.58 27.57
CA ASN A 211 6.84 -0.18 26.76
C ASN A 211 6.64 -1.13 25.57
N VAL A 212 6.89 -2.44 25.76
CA VAL A 212 6.70 -3.44 24.69
C VAL A 212 5.23 -3.49 24.25
N LEU A 213 4.30 -3.33 25.20
CA LEU A 213 2.87 -3.19 24.94
C LEU A 213 2.33 -1.95 25.65
N GLU A 214 1.66 -1.09 24.90
CA GLU A 214 1.04 0.13 25.42
C GLU A 214 -0.40 -0.13 25.90
N PRO A 215 -0.88 0.61 26.91
CA PRO A 215 -2.29 0.59 27.28
C PRO A 215 -3.19 0.90 26.08
N ILE A 216 -4.24 0.11 25.86
CA ILE A 216 -5.18 0.34 24.75
C ILE A 216 -6.42 1.14 25.16
N ASP A 217 -6.76 1.16 26.46
CA ASP A 217 -7.93 1.83 27.04
C ASP A 217 -9.23 1.60 26.23
N ARG A 218 -9.54 0.32 25.97
CA ARG A 218 -10.70 -0.07 25.15
C ARG A 218 -11.61 -1.03 25.91
N ASP A 219 -12.90 -0.72 25.90
CA ASP A 219 -13.95 -1.56 26.46
C ASP A 219 -14.18 -2.81 25.59
N CYS A 220 -13.28 -3.78 25.73
CA CYS A 220 -13.28 -5.06 25.04
C CYS A 220 -13.18 -6.21 26.04
N LEU A 221 -13.92 -7.28 25.79
CA LEU A 221 -13.88 -8.49 26.59
C LEU A 221 -13.01 -9.55 25.92
N TYR A 222 -12.07 -10.14 26.66
CA TYR A 222 -11.35 -11.31 26.18
C TYR A 222 -12.31 -12.48 25.87
N SER A 223 -12.12 -13.12 24.73
CA SER A 223 -12.85 -14.32 24.31
C SER A 223 -11.97 -15.57 24.33
N GLU A 224 -10.90 -15.60 23.51
CA GLU A 224 -10.03 -16.78 23.40
C GLU A 224 -8.66 -16.45 22.80
N LEU A 225 -7.68 -17.32 23.08
CA LEU A 225 -6.45 -17.47 22.29
C LEU A 225 -6.71 -18.46 21.15
N VAL A 226 -6.19 -18.15 19.97
CA VAL A 226 -6.38 -18.92 18.74
C VAL A 226 -5.02 -19.30 18.17
N ASN A 227 -4.81 -20.61 18.03
CA ASN A 227 -3.63 -21.24 17.44
C ASN A 227 -2.29 -20.64 17.91
N PRO A 228 -2.02 -20.59 19.23
CA PRO A 228 -0.72 -20.14 19.71
C PRO A 228 0.38 -21.10 19.23
N ILE A 229 1.46 -20.55 18.69
CA ILE A 229 2.65 -21.28 18.26
C ILE A 229 3.81 -20.79 19.11
N PHE A 230 4.36 -21.69 19.94
CA PHE A 230 5.48 -21.40 20.82
C PHE A 230 6.77 -21.96 20.25
N THR A 231 7.82 -21.16 20.25
CA THR A 231 9.17 -21.54 19.81
C THR A 231 10.19 -21.02 20.80
N LYS A 232 11.29 -21.76 20.99
CA LYS A 232 12.39 -21.34 21.87
C LYS A 232 13.15 -20.17 21.26
N ASP A 233 13.46 -19.18 22.10
CA ASP A 233 14.26 -18.01 21.73
C ASP A 233 15.34 -17.76 22.80
N GLY A 234 16.46 -18.48 22.69
CA GLY A 234 17.47 -18.52 23.73
C GLY A 234 16.90 -19.07 25.05
N ASP A 235 16.91 -18.25 26.10
CA ASP A 235 16.31 -18.56 27.40
C ASP A 235 14.82 -18.14 27.50
N ASN A 236 14.29 -17.51 26.45
CA ASN A 236 12.91 -17.05 26.36
C ASN A 236 12.05 -17.99 25.51
N VAL A 237 10.74 -17.73 25.52
CA VAL A 237 9.76 -18.37 24.65
C VAL A 237 9.16 -17.30 23.75
N LYS A 238 9.36 -17.43 22.44
CA LYS A 238 8.62 -16.63 21.46
C LYS A 238 7.26 -17.29 21.21
N VAL A 239 6.20 -16.49 21.16
CA VAL A 239 4.85 -16.93 20.84
C VAL A 239 4.28 -16.11 19.70
N LYS A 240 3.72 -16.78 18.69
CA LYS A 240 2.81 -16.18 17.72
C LYS A 240 1.40 -16.60 18.08
N VAL A 241 0.50 -15.65 18.32
CA VAL A 241 -0.86 -15.97 18.78
C VAL A 241 -1.86 -14.98 18.22
N ALA A 242 -3.04 -15.48 17.84
CA ALA A 242 -4.21 -14.64 17.61
C ALA A 242 -5.07 -14.60 18.87
N VAL A 243 -5.61 -13.45 19.22
CA VAL A 243 -6.47 -13.24 20.38
C VAL A 243 -7.79 -12.66 19.89
N LYS A 244 -8.90 -13.25 20.33
CA LYS A 244 -10.23 -12.70 20.06
C LYS A 244 -10.70 -11.88 21.23
N PHE A 245 -11.16 -10.68 20.93
CA PHE A 245 -11.87 -9.79 21.82
C PHE A 245 -13.28 -9.56 21.30
N ILE A 246 -14.24 -9.38 22.21
CA ILE A 246 -15.58 -8.90 21.87
C ILE A 246 -15.61 -7.42 22.20
N ASP A 247 -15.78 -6.58 21.19
CA ASP A 247 -15.91 -5.13 21.38
C ASP A 247 -17.31 -4.82 21.95
N ASN A 248 -17.36 -4.18 23.12
CA ASN A 248 -18.64 -3.97 23.81
C ASN A 248 -19.54 -2.95 23.13
N GLN A 249 -19.02 -2.10 22.24
CA GLN A 249 -19.82 -1.09 21.55
C GLN A 249 -20.47 -1.67 20.29
N THR A 250 -19.65 -2.27 19.43
CA THR A 250 -20.05 -2.82 18.13
C THR A 250 -20.59 -4.24 18.21
N LYS A 251 -20.33 -4.94 19.33
CA LYS A 251 -20.61 -6.37 19.53
C LYS A 251 -19.87 -7.29 18.55
N ALA A 252 -18.92 -6.75 17.79
CA ALA A 252 -18.12 -7.51 16.84
C ALA A 252 -16.98 -8.23 17.56
N THR A 253 -16.64 -9.42 17.06
CA THR A 253 -15.40 -10.08 17.44
C THR A 253 -14.24 -9.43 16.71
N GLN A 254 -13.36 -8.77 17.45
CA GLN A 254 -12.08 -8.26 16.98
C GLN A 254 -11.02 -9.35 17.13
N VAL A 255 -10.31 -9.67 16.06
CA VAL A 255 -9.12 -10.53 16.11
C VAL A 255 -7.88 -9.63 16.14
N SER A 256 -6.98 -9.87 17.09
CA SER A 256 -5.69 -9.21 17.21
C SER A 256 -4.59 -10.26 17.15
N GLN A 257 -3.57 -10.06 16.34
CA GLN A 257 -2.43 -10.98 16.24
C GLN A 257 -1.21 -10.37 16.92
N TYR A 258 -0.51 -11.18 17.69
CA TYR A 258 0.69 -10.79 18.42
C TYR A 258 1.84 -11.74 18.13
N GLU A 259 3.04 -11.18 17.96
CA GLU A 259 4.29 -11.90 18.16
C GLU A 259 4.91 -11.35 19.45
N LEU A 260 5.04 -12.20 20.47
CA LEU A 260 5.56 -11.81 21.78
C LEU A 260 6.77 -12.67 22.15
N VAL A 261 7.65 -12.12 22.98
CA VAL A 261 8.74 -12.81 23.65
C VAL A 261 8.42 -12.85 25.14
N LEU A 262 8.37 -14.06 25.68
CA LEU A 262 8.05 -14.32 27.08
C LEU A 262 9.31 -14.74 27.82
N HIS A 263 9.57 -14.06 28.94
CA HIS A 263 10.63 -14.42 29.86
C HIS A 263 10.04 -14.97 31.15
N LYS A 264 10.55 -16.10 31.63
CA LYS A 264 10.16 -16.70 32.90
C LYS A 264 11.32 -16.59 33.89
N ASP A 265 11.13 -15.75 34.90
CA ASP A 265 11.92 -15.79 36.13
C ASP A 265 11.05 -16.39 37.25
N SER A 266 10.66 -15.61 38.26
CA SER A 266 9.67 -16.06 39.26
C SER A 266 8.23 -16.07 38.72
N ASN A 267 7.91 -15.13 37.83
CA ASN A 267 6.65 -15.03 37.09
C ASN A 267 6.95 -14.77 35.61
N TRP A 268 6.02 -15.11 34.74
CA TRP A 268 6.10 -14.75 33.33
C TRP A 268 5.99 -13.23 33.14
N LYS A 269 6.76 -12.72 32.17
CA LYS A 269 6.64 -11.36 31.64
C LYS A 269 6.78 -11.35 30.13
N ILE A 270 6.07 -10.41 29.50
CA ILE A 270 6.25 -10.04 28.10
C ILE A 270 7.43 -9.07 28.04
N VAL A 271 8.47 -9.41 27.27
CA VAL A 271 9.74 -8.67 27.19
C VAL A 271 10.08 -8.17 25.79
N GLY A 272 9.32 -8.59 24.78
CA GLY A 272 9.48 -8.20 23.37
C GLY A 272 8.34 -8.70 22.51
#